data_AF-A0A954CTU6-F1
#
_entry.id   AF-A0A954CTU6-F1
#
_cell.length_a   1.000
_cell.length_b   1.000
_cell.length_c   1.000
_cell.angle_alpha   90.00
_cell.angle_beta   90.00
_cell.angle_gamma   90.00
#
_symmetry.space_group_name_H-M   'P 1'
#
loop_
_entity.id
_entity.type
_entity.pdbx_description
1 polymer ?
#
loop_
_entity_poly.entity_id
_entity_poly.type
_entity_poly.pdbx_seq_one_letter_code
_entity_poly.pdbx_strand_id
1 'polypeptide(L)'
;FYRNSGSELIVEGKGKLNEQGELVIEWDTSKALKEWGEYDHQFRVEAEVTDSSRRTISGQGSVKALRRAFFAFVDNKLGFYRPGDKLDVEVRCVTADDKPVETAGRLEIHRVTFAKRIDEEGMPQIDETKELLSSHELNTDERGLAWWNEPFTEPGTYELVYRTKDEWDTEIVGTTRVIVKAEEWIPGSFRFGTLSLIPQQKVYTEGETARVLLASDFTDAWMLISVMGGNEVVTQSFVDLKKTGGQLELELTIGREHLPNFHINVLTVQRGELHTQTVELFVPPVDQFLQVEVSSDKDWYQPGEKGQVTVTAKDKDGKPVQAEFALSIYDRSIEYIMPDRTPNIIKHFYGDRRSYRLNYSNSYNTSVANVLWDRQKYEDYRWFGAPLGYGVRDWINWERHSFNFDEEQAKTKESKSDKFARGFDSDRSEVERDANSSNEDGELGLGGGKSFRRARGGSAPGAPSEESGGDDWGGELEDSAAESPKANADKKLESLEK
;
A
#
# COMPACT_ATOMS: atom_id res chain seq x y z
N PHE A 1 2.31 -10.93 -15.22
CA PHE A 1 2.69 -10.79 -16.63
C PHE A 1 2.96 -9.32 -16.90
N TYR A 2 4.21 -8.87 -16.78
CA TYR A 2 4.60 -7.54 -17.26
C TYR A 2 4.93 -7.67 -18.74
N ARG A 3 3.95 -7.42 -19.61
CA ARG A 3 4.24 -7.10 -20.99
C ARG A 3 4.35 -5.58 -21.03
N ASN A 4 5.56 -5.08 -21.31
CA ASN A 4 5.79 -3.71 -21.72
C ASN A 4 4.96 -3.45 -22.98
N SER A 5 3.70 -3.03 -22.83
CA SER A 5 2.90 -2.50 -23.92
C SER A 5 3.43 -1.10 -24.16
N GLY A 6 4.20 -0.91 -25.24
CA GLY A 6 4.58 0.43 -25.67
C GLY A 6 3.31 1.27 -25.89
N SER A 7 3.33 2.50 -25.40
CA SER A 7 2.24 3.46 -25.60
C SER A 7 1.95 3.60 -27.11
N GLU A 8 0.71 3.37 -27.52
CA GLU A 8 0.27 3.60 -28.90
C GLU A 8 -0.23 5.04 -29.02
N LEU A 9 0.27 5.78 -30.01
CA LEU A 9 -0.27 7.09 -30.34
C LEU A 9 -1.65 6.92 -30.97
N ILE A 10 -2.70 7.38 -30.28
CA ILE A 10 -4.09 7.28 -30.75
C ILE A 10 -4.45 8.49 -31.63
N VAL A 11 -4.10 9.69 -31.20
CA VAL A 11 -4.43 10.95 -31.89
C VAL A 11 -3.35 12.00 -31.60
N GLU A 12 -3.03 12.82 -32.60
CA GLU A 12 -2.16 14.00 -32.49
C GLU A 12 -2.81 15.15 -33.27
N GLY A 13 -2.77 16.37 -32.73
CA GLY A 13 -3.37 17.53 -33.39
C GLY A 13 -2.97 18.87 -32.77
N LYS A 14 -3.43 19.95 -33.40
CA LYS A 14 -3.27 21.33 -32.90
C LYS A 14 -4.63 22.02 -32.95
N GLY A 15 -4.93 22.83 -31.93
CA GLY A 15 -6.18 23.58 -31.84
C GLY A 15 -5.98 24.93 -31.17
N LYS A 16 -7.03 25.75 -31.18
CA LYS A 16 -7.12 26.98 -30.39
C LYS A 16 -8.11 26.75 -29.25
N LEU A 17 -7.78 27.29 -28.08
CA LEU A 17 -8.69 27.29 -26.95
C LEU A 17 -9.87 28.23 -27.24
N ASN A 18 -11.05 27.90 -26.74
CA ASN A 18 -12.22 28.78 -26.78
C ASN A 18 -12.09 29.94 -25.77
N GLU A 19 -13.10 30.80 -25.68
CA GLU A 19 -13.13 31.96 -24.76
C GLU A 19 -13.06 31.55 -23.28
N GLN A 20 -13.44 30.30 -22.96
CA GLN A 20 -13.36 29.71 -21.62
C GLN A 20 -12.00 29.05 -21.35
N GLY A 21 -11.09 29.01 -22.33
CA GLY A 21 -9.77 28.40 -22.19
C GLY A 21 -9.75 26.88 -22.39
N GLU A 22 -10.74 26.32 -23.08
CA GLU A 22 -10.91 24.88 -23.27
C GLU A 22 -10.69 24.47 -24.74
N LEU A 23 -10.19 23.25 -24.94
CA LEU A 23 -10.14 22.55 -26.23
C LEU A 23 -10.71 21.14 -26.05
N VAL A 24 -11.79 20.84 -26.77
CA VAL A 24 -12.41 19.51 -26.76
C VAL A 24 -11.70 18.60 -27.78
N ILE A 25 -11.29 17.42 -27.34
CA ILE A 25 -10.63 16.40 -28.18
C ILE A 25 -11.51 15.16 -28.20
N GLU A 26 -11.90 14.73 -29.40
CA GLU A 26 -12.66 13.50 -29.61
C GLU A 26 -11.77 12.45 -30.29
N TRP A 27 -11.88 11.19 -29.86
CA TRP A 27 -11.15 10.08 -30.47
C TRP A 27 -11.98 8.79 -30.46
N ASP A 28 -11.69 7.89 -31.40
CA ASP A 28 -12.39 6.62 -31.53
C ASP A 28 -11.73 5.53 -30.65
N THR A 29 -12.52 4.93 -29.76
CA THR A 29 -12.10 3.84 -28.87
C THR A 29 -12.47 2.45 -29.41
N SER A 30 -13.13 2.35 -30.56
CA SER A 30 -13.63 1.09 -31.15
C SER A 30 -12.52 0.08 -31.42
N LYS A 31 -11.33 0.55 -31.82
CA LYS A 31 -10.17 -0.32 -32.03
C LYS A 31 -9.71 -0.99 -30.73
N ALA A 32 -9.61 -0.21 -29.64
CA ALA A 32 -9.24 -0.72 -28.32
C ALA A 32 -10.25 -1.76 -27.83
N LEU A 33 -11.55 -1.49 -28.00
CA LEU A 33 -12.61 -2.43 -27.65
C LEU A 33 -12.52 -3.74 -28.44
N LYS A 34 -12.26 -3.67 -29.76
CA LYS A 34 -12.21 -4.85 -30.62
C LYS A 34 -10.98 -5.73 -30.39
N GLU A 35 -9.82 -5.13 -30.20
CA GLU A 35 -8.55 -5.85 -30.07
C GLU A 35 -8.26 -6.25 -28.63
N TRP A 36 -8.74 -5.48 -27.66
CA TRP A 36 -8.32 -5.57 -26.27
C TRP A 36 -9.45 -5.34 -25.25
N GLY A 37 -10.73 -5.43 -25.65
CA GLY A 37 -11.88 -5.17 -24.78
C GLY A 37 -12.02 -6.08 -23.55
N GLU A 38 -11.19 -7.11 -23.43
CA GLU A 38 -11.07 -7.93 -22.21
C GLU A 38 -10.24 -7.26 -21.11
N TYR A 39 -9.55 -6.16 -21.43
CA TYR A 39 -8.67 -5.42 -20.52
C TYR A 39 -9.24 -4.03 -20.21
N ASP A 40 -8.83 -3.51 -19.06
CA ASP A 40 -9.06 -2.09 -18.73
C ASP A 40 -7.99 -1.24 -19.44
N HIS A 41 -8.37 -0.03 -19.87
CA HIS A 41 -7.52 0.86 -20.65
C HIS A 41 -7.25 2.19 -19.93
N GLN A 42 -6.08 2.77 -20.20
CA GLN A 42 -5.74 4.13 -19.81
C GLN A 42 -5.24 4.89 -21.03
N PHE A 43 -5.91 6.00 -21.34
CA PHE A 43 -5.53 6.93 -22.40
C PHE A 43 -4.78 8.09 -21.77
N ARG A 44 -3.53 8.31 -22.18
CA ARG A 44 -2.71 9.44 -21.75
C ARG A 44 -2.89 10.59 -22.73
N VAL A 45 -3.20 11.78 -22.21
CA VAL A 45 -3.36 13.00 -22.99
C VAL A 45 -2.22 13.94 -22.62
N GLU A 46 -1.42 14.35 -23.61
CA GLU A 46 -0.38 15.35 -23.46
C GLU A 46 -0.75 16.57 -24.28
N ALA A 47 -0.66 17.75 -23.67
CA ALA A 47 -0.98 19.01 -24.31
C ALA A 47 0.12 20.04 -24.04
N GLU A 48 0.51 20.78 -25.07
CA GLU A 48 1.41 21.92 -24.96
C GLU A 48 0.65 23.19 -25.35
N VAL A 49 0.58 24.14 -24.43
CA VAL A 49 -0.07 25.43 -24.64
C VAL A 49 0.99 26.52 -24.70
N THR A 50 1.07 27.20 -25.83
CA THR A 50 1.97 28.35 -26.01
C THR A 50 1.18 29.66 -25.90
N ASP A 51 1.60 30.53 -24.99
CA ASP A 51 0.99 31.84 -24.82
C ASP A 51 1.55 32.90 -25.80
N SER A 52 1.00 34.12 -25.76
CA SER A 52 1.45 35.24 -26.58
C SER A 52 2.88 35.72 -26.27
N SER A 53 3.42 35.38 -25.10
CA SER A 53 4.82 35.64 -24.71
C SER A 53 5.80 34.62 -25.29
N ARG A 54 5.30 33.60 -26.02
CA ARG A 54 6.03 32.42 -26.53
C ARG A 54 6.52 31.49 -25.42
N ARG A 55 5.86 31.51 -24.27
CA ARG A 55 6.09 30.54 -23.21
C ARG A 55 5.22 29.32 -23.48
N THR A 56 5.83 28.13 -23.52
CA THR A 56 5.10 26.87 -23.61
C THR A 56 4.95 26.27 -22.22
N ILE A 57 3.73 25.89 -21.87
CA ILE A 57 3.41 25.10 -20.70
C ILE A 57 2.89 23.75 -21.19
N SER A 58 3.53 22.68 -20.75
CA SER A 58 3.06 21.32 -20.97
C SER A 58 2.16 20.88 -19.81
N GLY A 59 1.03 20.28 -20.15
CA GLY A 59 0.15 19.58 -19.24
C GLY A 59 -0.03 18.14 -19.71
N GLN A 60 -0.24 17.24 -18.75
CA GLN A 60 -0.62 15.86 -19.04
C GLN A 60 -1.82 15.50 -18.19
N GLY A 61 -2.77 14.78 -18.78
CA GLY A 61 -3.87 14.12 -18.11
C GLY A 61 -3.96 12.65 -18.51
N SER A 62 -4.87 11.92 -17.87
CA SER A 62 -5.23 10.59 -18.34
C SER A 62 -6.72 10.33 -18.15
N VAL A 63 -7.26 9.48 -19.03
CA VAL A 63 -8.65 9.02 -19.01
C VAL A 63 -8.62 7.52 -18.87
N LYS A 64 -9.28 6.98 -17.83
CA LYS A 64 -9.41 5.54 -17.62
C LYS A 64 -10.70 5.06 -18.28
N ALA A 65 -10.63 3.99 -19.05
CA ALA A 65 -11.79 3.30 -19.61
C ALA A 65 -11.80 1.88 -19.07
N LEU A 66 -12.72 1.63 -18.14
CA LEU A 66 -12.82 0.36 -17.41
C LEU A 66 -14.01 -0.45 -17.91
N ARG A 67 -13.93 -1.78 -17.73
CA ARG A 67 -15.03 -2.70 -18.05
C ARG A 67 -16.13 -2.77 -16.99
N ARG A 68 -15.89 -2.14 -15.84
CA ARG A 68 -16.83 -2.02 -14.72
C ARG A 68 -16.87 -0.58 -14.26
N ALA A 69 -18.03 -0.10 -13.82
CA ALA A 69 -18.16 1.28 -13.36
C ALA A 69 -17.39 1.54 -12.05
N PHE A 70 -17.27 0.52 -11.19
CA PHE A 70 -16.57 0.60 -9.91
C PHE A 70 -16.04 -0.76 -9.42
N PHE A 71 -15.31 -0.75 -8.31
CA PHE A 71 -14.76 -1.93 -7.65
C PHE A 71 -15.32 -2.07 -6.25
N ALA A 72 -15.51 -3.30 -5.78
CA ALA A 72 -15.84 -3.62 -4.40
C ALA A 72 -14.65 -4.33 -3.74
N PHE A 73 -14.28 -3.87 -2.55
CA PHE A 73 -13.26 -4.46 -1.71
C PHE A 73 -13.92 -4.95 -0.42
N VAL A 74 -13.51 -6.11 0.05
CA VAL A 74 -13.92 -6.66 1.35
C VAL A 74 -12.66 -6.79 2.17
N ASP A 75 -12.67 -6.23 3.36
CA ASP A 75 -11.54 -6.27 4.29
C ASP A 75 -12.00 -6.70 5.68
N ASN A 76 -11.09 -7.26 6.45
CA ASN A 76 -11.33 -7.73 7.80
C ASN A 76 -10.25 -7.20 8.74
N LYS A 77 -10.66 -6.72 9.92
CA LYS A 77 -9.72 -6.01 10.81
C LYS A 77 -8.60 -6.86 11.39
N LEU A 78 -8.83 -8.17 11.57
CA LEU A 78 -7.89 -9.08 12.24
C LEU A 78 -7.39 -10.16 11.30
N GLY A 79 -6.11 -10.51 11.38
CA GLY A 79 -5.53 -11.61 10.58
C GLY A 79 -6.09 -12.99 10.92
N PHE A 80 -6.54 -13.20 12.15
CA PHE A 80 -7.33 -14.36 12.57
C PHE A 80 -8.25 -13.98 13.74
N TYR A 81 -9.28 -14.79 13.96
CA TYR A 81 -10.30 -14.61 14.97
C TYR A 81 -10.34 -15.82 15.89
N ARG A 82 -10.81 -15.63 17.13
CA ARG A 82 -11.13 -16.71 18.07
C ARG A 82 -12.62 -17.04 18.00
N PRO A 83 -13.02 -18.27 18.35
CA PRO A 83 -14.44 -18.60 18.50
C PRO A 83 -15.16 -17.61 19.42
N GLY A 84 -16.22 -16.99 18.90
CA GLY A 84 -17.02 -15.97 19.59
C GLY A 84 -16.56 -14.53 19.35
N ASP A 85 -15.39 -14.30 18.73
CA ASP A 85 -14.99 -12.96 18.30
C ASP A 85 -15.97 -12.45 17.23
N LYS A 86 -16.18 -11.14 17.24
CA LYS A 86 -16.97 -10.44 16.23
C LYS A 86 -16.13 -10.23 14.98
N LEU A 87 -16.57 -10.78 13.85
CA LEU A 87 -15.98 -10.53 12.55
C LEU A 87 -16.38 -9.15 12.10
N ASP A 88 -15.45 -8.20 12.24
CA ASP A 88 -15.62 -6.83 11.79
C ASP A 88 -15.12 -6.70 10.36
N VAL A 89 -16.08 -6.70 9.42
CA VAL A 89 -15.85 -6.76 7.97
C VAL A 89 -16.27 -5.42 7.36
N GLU A 90 -15.33 -4.78 6.68
CA GLU A 90 -15.56 -3.57 5.90
C GLU A 90 -15.77 -3.95 4.44
N VAL A 91 -16.85 -3.43 3.85
CA VAL A 91 -17.01 -3.41 2.39
C VAL A 91 -16.85 -1.98 1.91
N ARG A 92 -16.01 -1.80 0.89
CA ARG A 92 -15.76 -0.50 0.27
C ARG A 92 -15.98 -0.56 -1.23
N CYS A 93 -16.90 0.25 -1.74
CA CYS A 93 -17.19 0.40 -3.16
C CYS A 93 -16.69 1.77 -3.67
N VAL A 94 -15.76 1.75 -4.63
CA VAL A 94 -15.16 2.96 -5.19
C VAL A 94 -14.95 2.86 -6.69
N THR A 95 -15.12 3.99 -7.39
CA THR A 95 -14.78 4.13 -8.81
C THR A 95 -13.26 4.09 -9.04
N ALA A 96 -12.85 4.05 -10.31
CA ALA A 96 -11.44 4.14 -10.73
C ALA A 96 -10.69 5.37 -10.18
N ASP A 97 -11.43 6.44 -9.90
CA ASP A 97 -10.94 7.74 -9.47
C ASP A 97 -11.18 7.98 -7.98
N ASP A 98 -11.30 6.90 -7.21
CA ASP A 98 -11.46 6.88 -5.76
C ASP A 98 -12.74 7.57 -5.25
N LYS A 99 -13.73 7.81 -6.13
CA LYS A 99 -15.03 8.33 -5.70
C LYS A 99 -15.86 7.21 -5.07
N PRO A 100 -16.49 7.44 -3.91
CA PRO A 100 -17.35 6.47 -3.26
C PRO A 100 -18.59 6.12 -4.08
N VAL A 101 -19.07 4.88 -3.95
CA VAL A 101 -20.27 4.39 -4.63
C VAL A 101 -21.25 3.77 -3.63
N GLU A 102 -22.42 4.38 -3.51
CA GLU A 102 -23.58 3.83 -2.82
C GLU A 102 -24.25 2.78 -3.71
N THR A 103 -24.39 1.54 -3.23
CA THR A 103 -24.98 0.45 -3.99
C THR A 103 -25.65 -0.57 -3.08
N ALA A 104 -26.73 -1.16 -3.58
CA ALA A 104 -27.32 -2.34 -2.96
C ALA A 104 -26.44 -3.57 -3.22
N GLY A 105 -26.18 -4.36 -2.19
CA GLY A 105 -25.33 -5.54 -2.31
C GLY A 105 -25.66 -6.62 -1.30
N ARG A 106 -24.96 -7.75 -1.42
CA ARG A 106 -25.08 -8.88 -0.49
C ARG A 106 -23.70 -9.41 -0.11
N LEU A 107 -23.54 -9.73 1.16
CA LEU A 107 -22.39 -10.46 1.69
C LEU A 107 -22.75 -11.93 1.83
N GLU A 108 -22.03 -12.80 1.13
CA GLU A 108 -22.15 -14.25 1.23
C GLU A 108 -20.98 -14.79 2.07
N ILE A 109 -21.30 -15.71 2.98
CA ILE A 109 -20.31 -16.37 3.84
C ILE A 109 -20.19 -17.82 3.40
N HIS A 110 -19.01 -18.19 2.92
CA HIS A 110 -18.72 -19.53 2.45
C HIS A 110 -17.75 -20.22 3.40
N ARG A 111 -18.09 -21.42 3.88
CA ARG A 111 -17.12 -22.29 4.57
C ARG A 111 -16.19 -22.91 3.52
N VAL A 112 -14.89 -22.80 3.76
CA VAL A 112 -13.87 -23.37 2.88
C VAL A 112 -13.35 -24.67 3.50
N THR A 113 -13.38 -25.75 2.73
CA THR A 113 -12.82 -27.05 3.12
C THR A 113 -11.80 -27.51 2.10
N PHE A 114 -10.77 -28.21 2.57
CA PHE A 114 -9.62 -28.64 1.80
C PHE A 114 -9.51 -30.16 1.85
N ALA A 115 -9.54 -30.82 0.70
CA ALA A 115 -9.38 -32.26 0.56
C ALA A 115 -8.12 -32.58 -0.25
N LYS A 116 -7.27 -33.47 0.26
CA LYS A 116 -6.11 -33.97 -0.50
C LYS A 116 -6.59 -35.04 -1.47
N ARG A 117 -6.28 -34.87 -2.76
CA ARG A 117 -6.52 -35.84 -3.83
C ARG A 117 -5.22 -36.11 -4.58
N ILE A 118 -5.17 -37.20 -5.34
CA ILE A 118 -4.13 -37.45 -6.32
C ILE A 118 -4.80 -37.32 -7.69
N ASP A 119 -4.24 -36.50 -8.58
CA ASP A 119 -4.76 -36.34 -9.94
C ASP A 119 -4.44 -37.55 -10.84
N GLU A 120 -4.92 -37.50 -12.08
CA GLU A 120 -4.78 -38.60 -13.04
C GLU A 120 -3.31 -38.88 -13.39
N GLU A 121 -2.44 -37.87 -13.25
CA GLU A 121 -0.99 -37.97 -13.45
C GLU A 121 -0.24 -38.48 -12.20
N GLY A 122 -0.93 -38.77 -11.09
CA GLY A 122 -0.31 -39.26 -9.86
C GLY A 122 0.28 -38.15 -8.98
N MET A 123 -0.01 -36.88 -9.28
CA MET A 123 0.46 -35.73 -8.50
C MET A 123 -0.54 -35.39 -7.38
N PRO A 124 -0.06 -35.03 -6.17
CA PRO A 124 -0.95 -34.57 -5.11
C PRO A 124 -1.59 -33.23 -5.51
N GLN A 125 -2.89 -33.11 -5.26
CA GLN A 125 -3.64 -31.86 -5.35
C GLN A 125 -4.45 -31.62 -4.08
N ILE A 126 -4.76 -30.36 -3.83
CA ILE A 126 -5.72 -29.96 -2.81
C ILE A 126 -6.95 -29.42 -3.54
N ASP A 127 -8.06 -30.12 -3.40
CA ASP A 127 -9.36 -29.63 -3.84
C ASP A 127 -9.93 -28.72 -2.76
N GLU A 128 -10.34 -27.53 -3.16
CA GLU A 128 -11.00 -26.56 -2.30
C GLU A 128 -12.51 -26.58 -2.59
N THR A 129 -13.32 -26.80 -1.56
CA THR A 129 -14.79 -26.76 -1.67
C THR A 129 -15.34 -25.62 -0.82
N LYS A 130 -16.26 -24.84 -1.41
CA LYS A 130 -16.93 -23.70 -0.79
C LYS A 130 -18.39 -24.02 -0.57
N GLU A 131 -18.83 -24.00 0.68
CA GLU A 131 -20.22 -24.22 1.08
C GLU A 131 -20.82 -22.89 1.56
N LEU A 132 -21.87 -22.41 0.89
CA LEU A 132 -22.59 -21.20 1.33
C LEU A 132 -23.30 -21.47 2.65
N LEU A 133 -22.88 -20.78 3.72
CA LEU A 133 -23.49 -20.88 5.05
C LEU A 133 -24.64 -19.88 5.22
N SER A 134 -24.41 -18.64 4.81
CA SER A 134 -25.39 -17.56 4.95
C SER A 134 -25.18 -16.47 3.90
N SER A 135 -26.23 -15.67 3.72
CA SER A 135 -26.19 -14.47 2.88
C SER A 135 -26.94 -13.34 3.59
N HIS A 136 -26.33 -12.17 3.62
CA HIS A 136 -26.85 -10.99 4.31
C HIS A 136 -26.93 -9.84 3.31
N GLU A 137 -28.05 -9.11 3.30
CA GLU A 137 -28.13 -7.84 2.59
C GLU A 137 -27.18 -6.84 3.26
N LEU A 138 -26.34 -6.18 2.45
CA LEU A 138 -25.34 -5.25 2.93
C LEU A 138 -25.17 -4.15 1.88
N ASN A 139 -25.77 -2.99 2.12
CA ASN A 139 -25.71 -1.87 1.19
C ASN A 139 -24.62 -0.89 1.64
N THR A 140 -23.85 -0.35 0.70
CA THR A 140 -22.90 0.72 1.00
C THR A 140 -23.62 2.05 1.20
N ASP A 141 -23.07 2.92 2.04
CA ASP A 141 -23.57 4.28 2.31
C ASP A 141 -23.08 5.30 1.25
N GLU A 142 -23.42 6.59 1.43
CA GLU A 142 -22.96 7.69 0.56
C GLU A 142 -21.42 7.81 0.48
N ARG A 143 -20.69 7.24 1.45
CA ARG A 143 -19.21 7.18 1.46
C ARG A 143 -18.69 5.88 0.84
N GLY A 144 -19.56 5.08 0.26
CA GLY A 144 -19.24 3.80 -0.37
C GLY A 144 -18.82 2.74 0.65
N LEU A 145 -19.21 2.87 1.92
CA LEU A 145 -18.81 1.95 2.98
C LEU A 145 -20.01 1.17 3.50
N ALA A 146 -19.80 -0.12 3.80
CA ALA A 146 -20.72 -0.94 4.57
C ALA A 146 -19.94 -1.74 5.63
N TRP A 147 -20.60 -2.04 6.74
CA TRP A 147 -19.99 -2.79 7.84
C TRP A 147 -20.86 -3.97 8.20
N TRP A 148 -20.25 -5.15 8.30
CA TRP A 148 -20.88 -6.33 8.85
C TRP A 148 -20.14 -6.77 10.11
N ASN A 149 -20.88 -6.98 11.19
CA ASN A 149 -20.32 -7.26 12.51
C ASN A 149 -21.18 -8.30 13.24
N GLU A 150 -20.79 -9.57 13.10
CA GLU A 150 -21.44 -10.68 13.80
C GLU A 150 -20.41 -11.60 14.45
N PRO A 151 -20.74 -12.23 15.60
CA PRO A 151 -19.87 -13.22 16.22
C PRO A 151 -19.83 -14.51 15.39
N PHE A 152 -18.66 -15.11 15.27
CA PHE A 152 -18.49 -16.40 14.60
C PHE A 152 -17.93 -17.44 15.59
N THR A 153 -18.66 -18.52 15.80
CA THR A 153 -18.34 -19.51 16.84
C THR A 153 -17.64 -20.75 16.29
N GLU A 154 -17.87 -21.11 15.03
CA GLU A 154 -17.28 -22.31 14.44
C GLU A 154 -15.85 -22.05 13.96
N PRO A 155 -14.85 -22.81 14.43
CA PRO A 155 -13.50 -22.77 13.88
C PRO A 155 -13.45 -23.21 12.41
N GLY A 156 -12.57 -22.59 11.63
CA GLY A 156 -12.34 -22.95 10.24
C GLY A 156 -11.87 -21.78 9.38
N THR A 157 -11.77 -22.04 8.08
CA THR A 157 -11.50 -21.03 7.06
C THR A 157 -12.81 -20.64 6.39
N TYR A 158 -13.05 -19.34 6.26
CA TYR A 158 -14.23 -18.77 5.64
C TYR A 158 -13.82 -17.83 4.52
N GLU A 159 -14.58 -17.84 3.44
CA GLU A 159 -14.47 -16.88 2.35
C GLU A 159 -15.70 -15.98 2.37
N LEU A 160 -15.47 -14.69 2.54
CA LEU A 160 -16.50 -13.67 2.52
C LEU A 160 -16.56 -13.07 1.12
N VAL A 161 -17.70 -13.19 0.46
CA VAL A 161 -17.89 -12.77 -0.92
C VAL A 161 -18.97 -11.70 -0.97
N TYR A 162 -18.58 -10.46 -1.24
CA TYR A 162 -19.53 -9.38 -1.48
C TYR A 162 -19.88 -9.34 -2.96
N ARG A 163 -21.18 -9.35 -3.27
CA ARG A 163 -21.70 -9.28 -4.65
C ARG A 163 -22.61 -8.07 -4.80
N THR A 164 -22.37 -7.31 -5.84
CA THR A 164 -23.21 -6.20 -6.29
C THR A 164 -23.22 -6.14 -7.82
N LYS A 165 -23.98 -5.23 -8.39
CA LYS A 165 -24.02 -4.94 -9.82
C LYS A 165 -23.78 -3.46 -10.07
N ASP A 166 -23.14 -3.13 -11.18
CA ASP A 166 -23.08 -1.75 -11.64
C ASP A 166 -24.28 -1.33 -12.49
N GLU A 167 -24.27 -0.07 -12.91
CA GLU A 167 -25.24 0.52 -13.84
C GLU A 167 -25.30 -0.17 -15.22
N TRP A 168 -24.30 -0.99 -15.56
CA TRP A 168 -24.24 -1.76 -16.80
C TRP A 168 -24.69 -3.22 -16.62
N ASP A 169 -25.28 -3.55 -15.47
CA ASP A 169 -25.67 -4.92 -15.06
C ASP A 169 -24.48 -5.90 -14.95
N THR A 170 -23.24 -5.37 -14.87
CA THR A 170 -22.03 -6.16 -14.69
C THR A 170 -21.91 -6.56 -13.22
N GLU A 171 -21.65 -7.85 -12.97
CA GLU A 171 -21.41 -8.33 -11.61
C GLU A 171 -20.06 -7.81 -11.08
N ILE A 172 -20.11 -7.15 -9.92
CA ILE A 172 -18.95 -6.72 -9.16
C ILE A 172 -18.84 -7.60 -7.93
N VAL A 173 -17.68 -8.23 -7.78
CA VAL A 173 -17.38 -9.16 -6.68
C VAL A 173 -16.16 -8.67 -5.92
N GLY A 174 -16.30 -8.53 -4.60
CA GLY A 174 -15.19 -8.38 -3.67
C GLY A 174 -15.07 -9.65 -2.82
N THR A 175 -13.85 -10.03 -2.42
CA THR A 175 -13.64 -11.26 -1.64
C THR A 175 -12.50 -11.10 -0.65
N THR A 176 -12.68 -11.64 0.56
CA THR A 176 -11.61 -11.83 1.55
C THR A 176 -11.74 -13.19 2.23
N ARG A 177 -10.66 -13.64 2.88
CA ARG A 177 -10.62 -14.88 3.66
C ARG A 177 -10.37 -14.58 5.12
N VAL A 178 -11.09 -15.29 5.97
CA VAL A 178 -11.03 -15.17 7.42
C VAL A 178 -10.72 -16.53 8.03
N ILE A 179 -9.81 -16.55 8.99
CA ILE A 179 -9.51 -17.72 9.81
C ILE A 179 -10.15 -17.52 11.17
N VAL A 180 -10.97 -18.48 11.60
CA VAL A 180 -11.36 -18.64 13.00
C VAL A 180 -10.53 -19.79 13.57
N LYS A 181 -9.62 -19.49 14.49
CA LYS A 181 -8.68 -20.48 15.03
C LYS A 181 -9.44 -21.63 15.71
N ALA A 182 -8.84 -22.81 15.70
CA ALA A 182 -9.30 -23.94 16.49
C ALA A 182 -8.39 -24.14 17.70
N GLU A 183 -8.90 -24.75 18.76
CA GLU A 183 -8.06 -25.19 19.89
C GLU A 183 -7.25 -26.44 19.53
N GLU A 184 -7.76 -27.26 18.62
CA GLU A 184 -7.12 -28.47 18.11
C GLU A 184 -7.14 -28.49 16.58
N TRP A 185 -6.20 -29.19 15.96
CA TRP A 185 -6.17 -29.37 14.50
C TRP A 185 -7.46 -30.01 13.99
N ILE A 186 -8.18 -29.31 13.10
CA ILE A 186 -9.33 -29.86 12.40
C ILE A 186 -8.91 -30.17 10.95
N PRO A 187 -8.76 -31.46 10.58
CA PRO A 187 -8.35 -31.85 9.24
C PRO A 187 -9.24 -31.23 8.16
N GLY A 188 -8.61 -30.60 7.17
CA GLY A 188 -9.31 -30.00 6.03
C GLY A 188 -10.05 -28.70 6.30
N SER A 189 -10.10 -28.18 7.55
CA SER A 189 -10.68 -26.86 7.83
C SER A 189 -9.69 -25.70 7.67
N PHE A 190 -8.40 -26.00 7.59
CA PHE A 190 -7.34 -25.00 7.41
C PHE A 190 -6.34 -25.45 6.36
N ARG A 191 -5.79 -24.47 5.63
CA ARG A 191 -4.66 -24.65 4.72
C ARG A 191 -3.54 -23.70 5.12
N PHE A 192 -2.63 -24.20 5.94
CA PHE A 192 -1.39 -23.49 6.26
C PHE A 192 -0.25 -24.01 5.38
N GLY A 193 0.76 -23.17 5.19
CA GLY A 193 2.03 -23.61 4.65
C GLY A 193 2.78 -24.51 5.62
N THR A 194 3.99 -24.90 5.24
CA THR A 194 4.87 -25.68 6.11
C THR A 194 5.10 -25.00 7.46
N LEU A 195 5.22 -23.68 7.45
CA LEU A 195 5.10 -22.83 8.63
C LEU A 195 4.25 -21.62 8.24
N SER A 196 3.38 -21.18 9.14
CA SER A 196 2.57 -19.99 8.97
C SER A 196 2.56 -19.20 10.27
N LEU A 197 2.85 -17.91 10.17
CA LEU A 197 2.77 -16.94 11.26
C LEU A 197 1.76 -15.87 10.86
N ILE A 198 0.61 -15.90 11.51
CA ILE A 198 -0.52 -15.03 11.17
C ILE A 198 -0.74 -14.09 12.36
N PRO A 199 -0.31 -12.83 12.25
CA PRO A 199 -0.50 -11.87 13.32
C PRO A 199 -1.97 -11.47 13.39
N GLN A 200 -2.52 -11.34 14.60
CA GLN A 200 -3.90 -10.88 14.76
C GLN A 200 -4.02 -9.42 14.29
N GLN A 201 -3.03 -8.59 14.64
CA GLN A 201 -2.83 -7.23 14.17
C GLN A 201 -1.36 -7.03 13.83
N LYS A 202 -1.02 -6.09 12.94
CA LYS A 202 0.38 -5.79 12.63
C LYS A 202 0.95 -4.61 13.41
N VAL A 203 0.10 -3.80 14.03
CA VAL A 203 0.49 -2.58 14.73
C VAL A 203 0.05 -2.69 16.16
N TYR A 204 0.97 -2.39 17.06
CA TYR A 204 0.72 -2.38 18.49
C TYR A 204 1.32 -1.13 19.13
N THR A 205 0.86 -0.82 20.33
CA THR A 205 1.43 0.22 21.20
C THR A 205 2.12 -0.42 22.40
N GLU A 206 2.99 0.34 23.07
CA GLU A 206 3.68 -0.13 24.28
C GLU A 206 2.65 -0.50 25.37
N GLY A 207 2.80 -1.68 25.96
CA GLY A 207 1.88 -2.25 26.95
C GLY A 207 0.79 -3.17 26.37
N GLU A 208 0.54 -3.15 25.06
CA GLU A 208 -0.41 -4.09 24.45
C GLU A 208 0.15 -5.51 24.39
N THR A 209 -0.74 -6.49 24.21
CA THR A 209 -0.36 -7.90 24.00
C THR A 209 -0.51 -8.25 22.53
N ALA A 210 0.61 -8.45 21.85
CA ALA A 210 0.60 -8.98 20.49
C ALA A 210 0.23 -10.46 20.48
N ARG A 211 -0.65 -10.82 19.55
CA ARG A 211 -1.16 -12.17 19.36
C ARG A 211 -0.81 -12.65 17.96
N VAL A 212 -0.14 -13.80 17.86
CA VAL A 212 0.27 -14.37 16.57
C VAL A 212 -0.07 -15.85 16.54
N LEU A 213 -0.86 -16.27 15.57
CA LEU A 213 -1.16 -17.67 15.33
C LEU A 213 0.03 -18.31 14.59
N LEU A 214 0.72 -19.19 15.29
CA LEU A 214 1.67 -20.13 14.72
C LEU A 214 0.90 -21.40 14.31
N ALA A 215 0.96 -21.73 13.02
CA ALA A 215 0.37 -22.96 12.50
C ALA A 215 1.31 -23.64 11.52
N SER A 216 1.21 -24.97 11.43
CA SER A 216 2.06 -25.78 10.57
C SER A 216 1.29 -27.00 10.07
N ASP A 217 1.63 -27.47 8.87
CA ASP A 217 1.20 -28.79 8.39
C ASP A 217 1.93 -29.95 9.11
N PHE A 218 3.03 -29.67 9.81
CA PHE A 218 3.73 -30.58 10.71
C PHE A 218 3.15 -30.47 12.13
N THR A 219 2.11 -31.26 12.40
CA THR A 219 1.44 -31.27 13.70
C THR A 219 2.27 -31.89 14.83
N ASP A 220 3.35 -32.61 14.53
CA ASP A 220 4.29 -33.21 15.49
C ASP A 220 5.70 -32.67 15.22
N ALA A 221 5.99 -31.49 15.75
CA ALA A 221 7.24 -30.77 15.49
C ALA A 221 7.65 -29.88 16.66
N TRP A 222 8.96 -29.84 16.93
CA TRP A 222 9.55 -28.83 17.79
C TRP A 222 9.81 -27.54 17.00
N MET A 223 9.40 -26.42 17.56
CA MET A 223 9.53 -25.08 17.00
C MET A 223 10.45 -24.26 17.89
N LEU A 224 11.51 -23.68 17.32
CA LEU A 224 12.29 -22.62 17.98
C LEU A 224 11.68 -21.28 17.58
N ILE A 225 11.21 -20.54 18.57
CA ILE A 225 10.64 -19.20 18.41
C ILE A 225 11.67 -18.20 18.91
N SER A 226 12.01 -17.22 18.07
CA SER A 226 12.93 -16.13 18.41
C SER A 226 12.25 -14.79 18.17
N VAL A 227 12.12 -13.99 19.23
CA VAL A 227 11.68 -12.59 19.15
C VAL A 227 12.92 -11.72 19.02
N MET A 228 12.93 -10.87 18.00
CA MET A 228 14.12 -10.16 17.53
C MET A 228 13.87 -8.65 17.49
N GLY A 229 14.66 -7.89 18.25
CA GLY A 229 14.68 -6.42 18.25
C GLY A 229 15.68 -5.88 17.23
N GLY A 230 15.52 -6.22 15.96
CA GLY A 230 16.55 -6.02 14.93
C GLY A 230 17.48 -7.23 14.86
N ASN A 231 18.78 -7.04 15.08
CA ASN A 231 19.76 -8.14 15.08
C ASN A 231 19.99 -8.76 16.48
N GLU A 232 19.30 -8.27 17.50
CA GLU A 232 19.39 -8.78 18.86
C GLU A 232 18.23 -9.72 19.18
N VAL A 233 18.54 -10.83 19.85
CA VAL A 233 17.54 -11.75 20.38
C VAL A 233 16.99 -11.15 21.67
N VAL A 234 15.71 -10.78 21.65
CA VAL A 234 14.99 -10.32 22.85
C VAL A 234 14.58 -11.52 23.70
N THR A 235 14.02 -12.54 23.06
CA THR A 235 13.57 -13.76 23.74
C THR A 235 13.64 -14.95 22.80
N GLN A 236 13.93 -16.12 23.36
CA GLN A 236 13.92 -17.40 22.66
C GLN A 236 13.19 -18.46 23.47
N SER A 237 12.39 -19.28 22.80
CA SER A 237 11.69 -20.39 23.42
C SER A 237 11.53 -21.58 22.47
N PHE A 238 11.45 -22.77 23.04
CA PHE A 238 11.09 -23.98 22.32
C PHE A 238 9.66 -24.38 22.63
N VAL A 239 8.91 -24.73 21.59
CA VAL A 239 7.53 -25.20 21.72
C VAL A 239 7.37 -26.52 20.97
N ASP A 240 6.76 -27.49 21.63
CA ASP A 240 6.32 -28.74 21.02
C ASP A 240 4.88 -28.57 20.49
N LEU A 241 4.74 -28.47 19.15
CA LEU A 241 3.44 -28.26 18.50
C LEU A 241 2.51 -29.47 18.60
N LYS A 242 3.06 -30.65 18.95
CA LYS A 242 2.25 -31.84 19.24
C LYS A 242 1.31 -31.63 20.41
N LYS A 243 1.75 -30.86 21.41
CA LYS A 243 0.98 -30.56 22.63
C LYS A 243 -0.16 -29.57 22.37
N THR A 244 -0.12 -28.85 21.26
CA THR A 244 -1.07 -27.80 20.91
C THR A 244 -1.93 -28.18 19.71
N GLY A 245 -1.85 -29.45 19.27
CA GLY A 245 -2.62 -29.93 18.14
C GLY A 245 -2.34 -29.14 16.86
N GLY A 246 -1.08 -28.88 16.52
CA GLY A 246 -0.70 -28.28 15.23
C GLY A 246 -0.92 -26.78 15.06
N GLN A 247 -1.52 -26.10 16.05
CA GLN A 247 -1.67 -24.65 16.09
C GLN A 247 -1.31 -24.12 17.48
N LEU A 248 -0.74 -22.93 17.57
CA LEU A 248 -0.45 -22.27 18.84
C LEU A 248 -0.63 -20.77 18.68
N GLU A 249 -1.37 -20.15 19.59
CA GLU A 249 -1.38 -18.70 19.69
C GLU A 249 -0.25 -18.24 20.61
N LEU A 250 0.68 -17.47 20.04
CA LEU A 250 1.74 -16.80 20.76
C LEU A 250 1.21 -15.49 21.32
N GLU A 251 1.39 -15.28 22.62
CA GLU A 251 1.08 -14.03 23.30
C GLU A 251 2.38 -13.37 23.76
N LEU A 252 2.59 -12.11 23.36
CA LEU A 252 3.79 -11.33 23.69
C LEU A 252 3.39 -9.94 24.15
N THR A 253 3.76 -9.58 25.39
CA THR A 253 3.58 -8.22 25.90
C THR A 253 4.60 -7.27 25.26
N ILE A 254 4.13 -6.18 24.67
CA ILE A 254 4.96 -5.21 23.97
C ILE A 254 5.64 -4.24 24.95
N GLY A 255 6.94 -4.43 25.16
CA GLY A 255 7.84 -3.47 25.84
C GLY A 255 8.68 -2.60 24.89
N ARG A 256 9.53 -1.74 25.46
CA ARG A 256 10.40 -0.78 24.74
C ARG A 256 11.40 -1.44 23.79
N GLU A 257 11.84 -2.64 24.11
CA GLU A 257 12.76 -3.44 23.31
C GLU A 257 12.21 -3.77 21.92
N HIS A 258 10.87 -3.69 21.74
CA HIS A 258 10.17 -3.95 20.48
C HIS A 258 10.04 -2.70 19.58
N LEU A 259 10.41 -1.51 20.06
CA LEU A 259 10.39 -0.27 19.28
C LEU A 259 11.51 -0.23 18.25
N PRO A 260 11.33 0.37 17.05
CA PRO A 260 10.07 0.82 16.45
C PRO A 260 9.31 -0.33 15.77
N ASN A 261 9.94 -1.48 15.65
CA ASN A 261 9.42 -2.72 15.08
C ASN A 261 10.27 -3.89 15.58
N PHE A 262 9.70 -5.09 15.52
CA PHE A 262 10.38 -6.32 15.89
C PHE A 262 9.93 -7.47 15.00
N HIS A 263 10.69 -8.56 15.01
CA HIS A 263 10.43 -9.73 14.20
C HIS A 263 10.23 -10.96 15.08
N ILE A 264 9.25 -11.79 14.75
CA ILE A 264 9.10 -13.11 15.33
C ILE A 264 9.52 -14.11 14.26
N ASN A 265 10.60 -14.82 14.51
CA ASN A 265 11.09 -15.89 13.67
C ASN A 265 10.73 -17.24 14.29
N VAL A 266 10.25 -18.15 13.46
CA VAL A 266 10.05 -19.55 13.82
C VAL A 266 10.92 -20.41 12.92
N LEU A 267 11.54 -21.40 13.53
CA LEU A 267 12.41 -22.38 12.90
C LEU A 267 11.99 -23.78 13.32
N THR A 268 11.93 -24.69 12.36
CA THR A 268 11.83 -26.13 12.62
C THR A 268 12.66 -26.92 11.63
N VAL A 269 13.06 -28.12 12.04
CA VAL A 269 13.77 -29.07 11.19
C VAL A 269 12.88 -30.29 11.04
N GLN A 270 12.38 -30.52 9.83
CA GLN A 270 11.50 -31.64 9.54
C GLN A 270 11.90 -32.28 8.22
N ARG A 271 11.84 -33.62 8.16
CA ARG A 271 12.19 -34.41 6.96
C ARG A 271 13.58 -34.09 6.38
N GLY A 272 14.54 -33.68 7.22
CA GLY A 272 15.89 -33.32 6.81
C GLY A 272 16.03 -31.92 6.20
N GLU A 273 14.97 -31.11 6.22
CA GLU A 273 14.94 -29.75 5.70
C GLU A 273 14.76 -28.73 6.84
N LEU A 274 15.35 -27.56 6.65
CA LEU A 274 15.17 -26.41 7.53
C LEU A 274 14.01 -25.58 7.02
N HIS A 275 12.97 -25.44 7.83
CA HIS A 275 11.85 -24.56 7.54
C HIS A 275 11.91 -23.35 8.47
N THR A 276 11.75 -22.16 7.90
CA THR A 276 11.69 -20.93 8.68
C THR A 276 10.59 -20.03 8.15
N GLN A 277 9.95 -19.33 9.07
CA GLN A 277 8.99 -18.28 8.77
C GLN A 277 9.25 -17.10 9.69
N THR A 278 9.13 -15.89 9.16
CA THR A 278 9.26 -14.66 9.95
C THR A 278 8.05 -13.77 9.71
N VAL A 279 7.53 -13.18 10.78
CA VAL A 279 6.59 -12.07 10.70
C VAL A 279 7.21 -10.85 11.36
N GLU A 280 6.91 -9.68 10.81
CA GLU A 280 7.28 -8.39 11.39
C GLU A 280 6.05 -7.71 11.97
N LEU A 281 6.23 -7.13 13.15
CA LEU A 281 5.23 -6.35 13.86
C LEU A 281 5.76 -4.94 14.10
N PHE A 282 4.87 -3.95 14.01
CA PHE A 282 5.18 -2.53 14.16
C PHE A 282 4.77 -2.04 15.54
N VAL A 283 5.64 -1.25 16.15
CA VAL A 283 5.37 -0.58 17.43
C VAL A 283 5.74 0.90 17.27
N PRO A 284 4.83 1.73 16.77
CA PRO A 284 5.02 3.18 16.68
C PRO A 284 5.31 3.80 18.04
N PRO A 285 6.36 4.62 18.20
CA PRO A 285 6.63 5.35 19.43
C PRO A 285 5.71 6.57 19.54
N VAL A 286 4.40 6.33 19.57
CA VAL A 286 3.36 7.37 19.62
C VAL A 286 3.54 8.33 20.79
N ASP A 287 4.11 7.86 21.90
CA ASP A 287 4.43 8.63 23.09
C ASP A 287 5.50 9.71 22.87
N GLN A 288 6.27 9.59 21.79
CA GLN A 288 7.36 10.52 21.46
C GLN A 288 6.93 11.60 20.46
N PHE A 289 5.65 11.63 20.07
CA PHE A 289 5.13 12.58 19.08
C PHE A 289 4.37 13.75 19.71
N LEU A 290 4.54 14.93 19.11
CA LEU A 290 3.78 16.12 19.43
C LEU A 290 2.79 16.42 18.31
N GLN A 291 1.54 16.71 18.67
CA GLN A 291 0.56 17.30 17.77
C GLN A 291 0.81 18.81 17.70
N VAL A 292 1.26 19.29 16.54
CA VAL A 292 1.54 20.71 16.30
C VAL A 292 0.47 21.31 15.40
N GLU A 293 -0.21 22.34 15.90
CA GLU A 293 -1.23 23.10 15.19
C GLU A 293 -0.71 24.53 14.97
N VAL A 294 -0.79 25.00 13.73
CA VAL A 294 -0.45 26.37 13.36
C VAL A 294 -1.70 27.06 12.87
N SER A 295 -2.07 28.17 13.51
CA SER A 295 -3.23 28.98 13.14
C SER A 295 -2.82 30.42 12.92
N SER A 296 -3.39 31.06 11.90
CA SER A 296 -3.30 32.50 11.69
C SER A 296 -4.47 33.22 12.34
N ASP A 297 -4.31 34.51 12.64
CA ASP A 297 -5.40 35.33 13.13
C ASP A 297 -6.43 35.69 12.03
N LYS A 298 -6.03 35.55 10.75
CA LYS A 298 -6.89 35.81 9.57
C LYS A 298 -6.58 34.83 8.45
N ASP A 299 -7.56 34.63 7.57
CA ASP A 299 -7.39 33.85 6.34
C ASP A 299 -6.68 34.65 5.24
N TRP A 300 -6.80 35.98 5.27
CA TRP A 300 -6.30 36.89 4.23
C TRP A 300 -5.68 38.15 4.83
N TYR A 301 -4.57 38.59 4.24
CA TYR A 301 -3.85 39.81 4.62
C TYR A 301 -3.65 40.70 3.40
N GLN A 302 -3.70 42.01 3.61
CA GLN A 302 -3.25 42.98 2.62
C GLN A 302 -1.71 43.03 2.58
N PRO A 303 -1.09 43.39 1.44
CA PRO A 303 0.34 43.61 1.37
C PRO A 303 0.83 44.63 2.42
N GLY A 304 1.77 44.21 3.27
CA GLY A 304 2.31 45.04 4.36
C GLY A 304 1.48 45.06 5.65
N GLU A 305 0.35 44.35 5.69
CA GLU A 305 -0.42 44.15 6.92
C GLU A 305 0.35 43.28 7.91
N LYS A 306 0.24 43.60 9.22
CA LYS A 306 0.81 42.76 10.28
C LYS A 306 -0.09 41.56 10.51
N GLY A 307 0.45 40.36 10.35
CA GLY A 307 -0.20 39.10 10.71
C GLY A 307 0.35 38.50 12.00
N GLN A 308 -0.48 37.71 12.69
CA GLN A 308 -0.11 36.93 13.84
C GLN A 308 -0.31 35.43 13.55
N VAL A 309 0.70 34.63 13.89
CA VAL A 309 0.63 33.17 13.83
C VAL A 309 0.77 32.63 15.25
N THR A 310 -0.12 31.72 15.61
CA THR A 310 -0.09 30.97 16.87
C THR A 310 0.29 29.53 16.58
N VAL A 311 1.30 29.03 17.30
CA VAL A 311 1.72 27.63 17.25
C VAL A 311 1.34 26.98 18.58
N THR A 312 0.60 25.88 18.52
CA THR A 312 0.20 25.11 19.68
C THR A 312 0.78 23.71 19.56
N ALA A 313 1.49 23.24 20.59
CA ALA A 313 1.93 21.85 20.68
C ALA A 313 1.25 21.13 21.84
N LYS A 314 0.76 19.92 21.56
CA LYS A 314 0.14 19.03 22.52
C LYS A 314 0.83 17.66 22.48
N ASP A 315 0.86 16.97 23.60
CA ASP A 315 1.23 15.55 23.64
C ASP A 315 0.11 14.65 23.09
N LYS A 316 0.34 13.33 23.08
CA LYS A 316 -0.65 12.33 22.66
C LYS A 316 -1.97 12.37 23.45
N ASP A 317 -1.95 12.88 24.69
CA ASP A 317 -3.12 12.98 25.55
C ASP A 317 -3.85 14.34 25.36
N GLY A 318 -3.39 15.17 24.43
CA GLY A 318 -3.93 16.50 24.15
C GLY A 318 -3.48 17.58 25.15
N LYS A 319 -2.53 17.29 26.04
CA LYS A 319 -2.05 18.25 27.03
C LYS A 319 -1.01 19.18 26.40
N PRO A 320 -1.08 20.50 26.65
CA PRO A 320 -0.07 21.43 26.18
C PRO A 320 1.32 21.07 26.74
N VAL A 321 2.34 21.14 25.88
CA VAL A 321 3.73 20.88 26.26
C VAL A 321 4.62 22.09 25.98
N GLN A 322 5.74 22.18 26.71
CA GLN A 322 6.82 23.10 26.36
C GLN A 322 7.72 22.44 25.31
N ALA A 323 7.96 23.14 24.20
CA ALA A 323 8.78 22.66 23.10
C ALA A 323 9.52 23.83 22.43
N GLU A 324 10.56 23.51 21.66
CA GLU A 324 11.29 24.44 20.82
C GLU A 324 10.71 24.42 19.40
N PHE A 325 10.63 25.58 18.76
CA PHE A 325 10.06 25.71 17.42
C PHE A 325 10.97 26.52 16.51
N ALA A 326 11.08 26.07 15.26
CA ALA A 326 11.60 26.86 14.15
C ALA A 326 10.46 27.11 13.17
N LEU A 327 10.15 28.39 12.89
CA LEU A 327 9.09 28.80 11.98
C LEU A 327 9.70 29.45 10.74
N SER A 328 9.26 29.03 9.56
CA SER A 328 9.62 29.64 8.27
C SER A 328 8.36 30.09 7.53
N ILE A 329 8.45 31.24 6.86
CA ILE A 329 7.41 31.79 5.99
C ILE A 329 8.10 32.14 4.67
N TYR A 330 7.58 31.63 3.55
CA TYR A 330 8.16 31.84 2.23
C TYR A 330 7.06 31.97 1.17
N ASP A 331 7.44 32.51 0.01
CA ASP A 331 6.52 32.60 -1.13
C ASP A 331 6.34 31.22 -1.77
N ARG A 332 5.09 30.75 -1.79
CA ARG A 332 4.69 29.47 -2.37
C ARG A 332 5.04 29.36 -3.86
N SER A 333 5.24 30.47 -4.58
CA SER A 333 5.69 30.45 -5.97
C SER A 333 7.00 29.66 -6.17
N ILE A 334 7.86 29.55 -5.15
CA ILE A 334 9.09 28.75 -5.17
C ILE A 334 8.79 27.25 -5.30
N GLU A 335 7.67 26.76 -4.73
CA GLU A 335 7.26 25.34 -4.82
C GLU A 335 6.99 24.91 -6.27
N TYR A 336 6.66 25.86 -7.16
CA TYR A 336 6.51 25.58 -8.59
C TYR A 336 7.79 25.04 -9.20
N ILE A 337 8.95 25.54 -8.75
CA ILE A 337 10.27 25.14 -9.24
C ILE A 337 10.69 23.85 -8.53
N MET A 338 10.57 23.82 -7.20
CA MET A 338 10.93 22.67 -6.39
C MET A 338 9.94 22.51 -5.23
N PRO A 339 9.13 21.44 -5.22
CA PRO A 339 8.24 21.18 -4.08
C PRO A 339 9.07 20.90 -2.83
N ASP A 340 8.52 21.21 -1.66
CA ASP A 340 9.14 20.83 -0.40
C ASP A 340 9.29 19.29 -0.35
N ARG A 341 10.52 18.86 -0.11
CA ARG A 341 10.91 17.44 -0.02
C ARG A 341 11.21 17.03 1.41
N THR A 342 11.03 17.93 2.38
CA THR A 342 11.26 17.66 3.78
C THR A 342 10.34 16.51 4.20
N PRO A 343 10.90 15.35 4.61
CA PRO A 343 10.08 14.25 5.05
C PRO A 343 9.37 14.64 6.34
N ASN A 344 8.18 14.06 6.55
CA ASN A 344 7.52 14.16 7.84
C ASN A 344 8.51 13.76 8.97
N ILE A 345 8.59 14.57 10.02
CA ILE A 345 9.56 14.38 11.11
C ILE A 345 9.44 13.00 11.78
N ILE A 346 8.23 12.44 11.86
CA ILE A 346 7.98 11.08 12.36
C ILE A 346 8.64 10.07 11.43
N LYS A 347 8.44 10.20 10.13
CA LYS A 347 9.07 9.32 9.13
C LYS A 347 10.59 9.49 9.12
N HIS A 348 11.10 10.68 9.40
CA HIS A 348 12.54 10.92 9.44
C HIS A 348 13.22 10.19 10.62
N PHE A 349 12.67 10.29 11.82
CA PHE A 349 13.28 9.68 13.01
C PHE A 349 12.85 8.22 13.25
N TYR A 350 11.64 7.85 12.85
CA TYR A 350 11.03 6.54 13.16
C TYR A 350 10.53 5.79 11.92
N GLY A 351 10.71 6.34 10.72
CA GLY A 351 10.39 5.64 9.48
C GLY A 351 11.41 4.56 9.15
N ASP A 352 12.62 4.65 9.69
CA ASP A 352 13.66 3.63 9.55
C ASP A 352 13.37 2.47 10.51
N ARG A 353 12.88 1.38 9.91
CA ARG A 353 12.62 0.12 10.59
C ARG A 353 13.94 -0.60 10.88
N ARG A 354 14.04 -1.24 12.05
CA ARG A 354 15.10 -2.18 12.35
C ARG A 354 15.10 -3.28 11.31
N SER A 355 16.17 -3.34 10.52
CA SER A 355 16.42 -4.46 9.61
C SER A 355 16.65 -5.73 10.42
N TYR A 356 16.19 -6.84 9.88
CA TYR A 356 16.41 -8.17 10.45
C TYR A 356 17.13 -9.05 9.43
N ARG A 357 18.25 -9.64 9.84
CA ARG A 357 18.95 -10.66 9.05
C ARG A 357 19.40 -11.80 9.96
N LEU A 358 18.75 -12.95 9.85
CA LEU A 358 19.27 -14.21 10.40
C LEU A 358 19.99 -15.00 9.31
N ASN A 359 21.23 -15.39 9.59
CA ASN A 359 21.98 -16.31 8.76
C ASN A 359 21.89 -17.71 9.37
N TYR A 360 21.34 -18.65 8.62
CA TYR A 360 21.30 -20.05 9.02
C TYR A 360 22.48 -20.80 8.39
N SER A 361 23.25 -21.50 9.22
CA SER A 361 24.24 -22.48 8.75
C SER A 361 23.70 -23.87 9.05
N ASN A 362 23.63 -24.72 8.03
CA ASN A 362 23.22 -26.11 8.19
C ASN A 362 24.13 -27.06 7.39
N SER A 363 24.26 -28.30 7.84
CA SER A 363 24.99 -29.36 7.14
C SER A 363 24.19 -30.02 6.01
N TYR A 364 22.90 -29.72 5.90
CA TYR A 364 21.96 -30.26 4.92
C TYR A 364 21.80 -29.34 3.71
N ASN A 365 22.89 -28.73 3.23
CA ASN A 365 22.88 -27.90 2.03
C ASN A 365 22.82 -28.77 0.76
N THR A 366 21.78 -29.59 0.66
CA THR A 366 21.38 -30.21 -0.60
C THR A 366 20.24 -29.38 -1.14
N SER A 367 20.51 -28.59 -2.18
CA SER A 367 19.44 -28.11 -3.08
C SER A 367 18.86 -29.35 -3.79
N VAL A 368 18.05 -30.12 -3.08
CA VAL A 368 17.11 -31.01 -3.74
C VAL A 368 16.13 -30.05 -4.37
N ALA A 369 16.11 -29.97 -5.70
CA ALA A 369 15.07 -29.23 -6.38
C ALA A 369 13.75 -29.76 -5.79
N ASN A 370 12.97 -28.88 -5.15
CA ASN A 370 11.62 -29.22 -4.74
C ASN A 370 10.95 -29.76 -6.00
N VAL A 371 10.73 -31.07 -6.06
CA VAL A 371 9.58 -31.56 -6.79
C VAL A 371 8.44 -30.90 -6.03
N LEU A 372 7.91 -29.81 -6.58
CA LEU A 372 6.78 -29.11 -5.99
C LEU A 372 5.66 -30.13 -5.91
N TRP A 373 5.52 -30.76 -4.74
CA TRP A 373 4.46 -31.71 -4.39
C TRP A 373 3.09 -31.03 -4.46
N ASP A 374 3.09 -29.70 -4.40
CA ASP A 374 1.96 -28.81 -4.64
C ASP A 374 2.45 -27.66 -5.54
N ARG A 375 1.90 -27.53 -6.75
CA ARG A 375 2.16 -26.39 -7.65
C ARG A 375 1.21 -25.22 -7.39
N GLN A 376 0.23 -25.38 -6.51
CA GLN A 376 -0.66 -24.31 -6.11
C GLN A 376 0.07 -23.38 -5.13
N LYS A 377 -0.15 -22.07 -5.28
CA LYS A 377 0.42 -21.10 -4.35
C LYS A 377 -0.25 -21.24 -3.00
N TYR A 378 0.53 -21.38 -1.93
CA TYR A 378 0.03 -21.11 -0.59
C TYR A 378 -0.43 -19.66 -0.52
N GLU A 379 -1.57 -19.42 0.13
CA GLU A 379 -2.06 -18.06 0.31
C GLU A 379 -1.20 -17.35 1.35
N ASP A 380 -0.40 -16.39 0.91
CA ASP A 380 0.13 -15.37 1.81
C ASP A 380 -1.06 -14.59 2.35
N TYR A 381 -1.42 -14.78 3.62
CA TYR A 381 -2.46 -13.99 4.28
C TYR A 381 -2.07 -12.51 4.22
N ARG A 382 -2.69 -11.78 3.29
CA ARG A 382 -2.44 -10.36 3.07
C ARG A 382 -3.27 -9.58 4.07
N TRP A 383 -2.58 -8.74 4.84
CA TRP A 383 -3.20 -7.75 5.69
C TRP A 383 -3.05 -6.38 5.04
N PHE A 384 -4.11 -5.58 5.12
CA PHE A 384 -4.20 -4.21 4.61
C PHE A 384 -4.17 -3.20 5.78
N GLY A 385 -3.51 -2.05 5.59
CA GLY A 385 -3.61 -0.91 6.52
C GLY A 385 -2.44 -0.65 7.47
N ALA A 386 -1.24 -0.30 6.98
CA ALA A 386 -0.15 0.19 7.85
C ALA A 386 -0.48 1.52 8.56
N PRO A 387 0.08 1.78 9.76
CA PRO A 387 -0.17 3.00 10.51
C PRO A 387 0.55 4.20 9.85
N LEU A 388 -0.01 5.39 10.02
CA LEU A 388 0.59 6.66 9.57
C LEU A 388 2.05 6.76 10.03
N GLY A 389 2.97 6.92 9.06
CA GLY A 389 4.40 7.17 9.33
C GLY A 389 5.33 5.96 9.21
N TYR A 390 4.81 4.73 9.17
CA TYR A 390 5.61 3.54 8.88
C TYR A 390 5.64 3.31 7.38
N GLY A 391 6.84 3.30 6.79
CA GLY A 391 7.10 2.96 5.40
C GLY A 391 6.84 1.48 5.11
N VAL A 392 5.61 1.01 5.31
CA VAL A 392 5.09 -0.07 4.48
C VAL A 392 4.62 0.64 3.22
N ARG A 393 5.05 0.18 2.04
CA ARG A 393 4.41 0.55 0.77
C ARG A 393 2.91 0.58 1.04
N ASP A 394 2.32 1.78 1.04
CA ASP A 394 0.89 1.95 1.26
C ASP A 394 0.17 0.85 0.48
N TRP A 395 -0.84 0.24 1.05
CA TRP A 395 -1.66 -0.71 0.28
C TRP A 395 -2.41 0.02 -0.86
N ILE A 396 -2.61 1.33 -0.74
CA ILE A 396 -2.92 2.22 -1.89
C ILE A 396 -1.83 2.15 -2.96
N ASN A 397 -0.56 1.91 -2.59
CA ASN A 397 0.58 1.78 -3.48
C ASN A 397 0.75 0.36 -4.09
N TRP A 398 0.38 -0.78 -3.48
CA TRP A 398 0.69 -2.09 -4.12
C TRP A 398 -0.20 -2.41 -5.35
N GLU A 399 -1.49 -2.07 -5.34
CA GLU A 399 -2.30 -2.12 -6.58
C GLU A 399 -1.98 -0.96 -7.53
N ARG A 400 -1.61 0.22 -7.01
CA ARG A 400 -0.94 1.28 -7.81
C ARG A 400 0.32 0.79 -8.51
N HIS A 401 1.07 -0.15 -7.92
CA HIS A 401 2.32 -0.65 -8.51
C HIS A 401 2.12 -1.88 -9.39
N SER A 402 1.05 -2.66 -9.18
CA SER A 402 0.62 -3.71 -10.12
C SER A 402 0.12 -3.10 -11.43
N PHE A 403 -0.26 -1.82 -11.38
CA PHE A 403 -0.57 -0.94 -12.50
C PHE A 403 0.29 0.34 -12.48
N ASN A 404 1.57 0.25 -12.06
CA ASN A 404 2.49 1.40 -12.23
C ASN A 404 2.92 1.43 -13.69
N PHE A 405 2.26 2.27 -14.47
CA PHE A 405 2.81 2.80 -15.72
C PHE A 405 3.41 4.21 -15.53
N ASP A 406 3.35 4.76 -14.32
CA ASP A 406 3.86 6.08 -13.98
C ASP A 406 5.04 5.98 -13.01
N GLU A 407 6.21 5.57 -13.49
CA GLU A 407 7.47 5.69 -12.74
C GLU A 407 8.05 7.13 -12.80
N GLU A 408 7.31 8.13 -13.31
CA GLU A 408 7.75 9.54 -13.32
C GLU A 408 6.78 10.55 -12.66
N GLN A 409 5.62 10.14 -12.12
CA GLN A 409 4.61 11.10 -11.63
C GLN A 409 4.56 11.33 -10.11
N ALA A 410 5.64 11.09 -9.37
CA ALA A 410 5.73 11.51 -7.97
C ALA A 410 5.94 13.03 -7.77
N LYS A 411 5.36 13.88 -8.63
CA LYS A 411 5.21 15.31 -8.42
C LYS A 411 3.83 15.78 -8.93
N THR A 412 3.08 16.42 -8.03
CA THR A 412 1.86 17.21 -8.25
C THR A 412 0.54 16.45 -8.44
N LYS A 413 -0.25 16.35 -7.36
CA LYS A 413 -1.72 16.27 -7.44
C LYS A 413 -2.27 17.68 -7.23
N GLU A 414 -2.57 18.37 -8.33
CA GLU A 414 -3.58 19.41 -8.51
C GLU A 414 -3.35 20.04 -9.90
N SER A 415 -4.37 20.07 -10.76
CA SER A 415 -4.32 20.81 -12.01
C SER A 415 -4.08 22.29 -11.72
N LYS A 416 -3.00 22.86 -12.27
CA LYS A 416 -2.61 24.26 -12.07
C LYS A 416 -3.61 25.27 -12.67
N SER A 417 -4.60 24.83 -13.46
CA SER A 417 -5.62 25.70 -14.08
C SER A 417 -6.68 26.20 -13.09
N ASP A 418 -7.13 25.33 -12.16
CA ASP A 418 -8.38 25.60 -11.43
C ASP A 418 -8.20 26.49 -10.20
N LYS A 419 -6.95 26.76 -9.79
CA LYS A 419 -6.62 27.68 -8.70
C LYS A 419 -6.41 29.13 -9.13
N PHE A 420 -6.25 29.40 -10.43
CA PHE A 420 -6.11 30.78 -10.91
C PHE A 420 -7.46 31.49 -11.10
N ALA A 421 -8.54 30.76 -11.40
CA ALA A 421 -9.87 31.33 -11.58
C ALA A 421 -10.51 31.88 -10.28
N ARG A 422 -10.02 31.50 -9.09
CA ARG A 422 -10.61 31.93 -7.80
C ARG A 422 -9.82 33.03 -7.07
N GLY A 423 -8.74 33.54 -7.66
CA GLY A 423 -7.84 34.51 -7.02
C GLY A 423 -7.74 35.87 -7.71
N PHE A 424 -8.43 36.09 -8.84
CA PHE A 424 -8.32 37.33 -9.61
C PHE A 424 -9.67 37.82 -10.16
N ASP A 425 -10.77 37.57 -9.43
CA ASP A 425 -12.02 38.30 -9.69
C ASP A 425 -11.94 39.68 -9.01
N SER A 426 -11.05 40.53 -9.54
CA SER A 426 -11.22 41.97 -9.37
C SER A 426 -12.27 42.39 -10.39
N ASP A 427 -13.50 42.52 -9.90
CA ASP A 427 -14.63 43.12 -10.57
C ASP A 427 -14.20 44.46 -11.21
N ARG A 428 -13.90 44.41 -12.50
CA ARG A 428 -13.52 45.54 -13.35
C ARG A 428 -14.10 45.28 -14.73
N SER A 429 -15.38 45.59 -14.89
CA SER A 429 -15.88 46.60 -15.85
C SER A 429 -17.32 46.33 -16.28
N GLU A 430 -18.27 46.93 -15.55
CA GLU A 430 -19.25 47.75 -16.26
C GLU A 430 -18.47 48.85 -16.98
N VAL A 431 -18.48 48.83 -18.30
CA VAL A 431 -18.44 49.92 -19.31
C VAL A 431 -17.69 49.35 -20.53
N GLU A 432 -18.41 48.75 -21.47
CA GLU A 432 -18.63 49.29 -22.82
C GLU A 432 -19.50 48.32 -23.64
N ARG A 433 -20.53 48.89 -24.26
CA ARG A 433 -21.48 48.23 -25.15
C ARG A 433 -20.96 48.25 -26.59
N ASP A 434 -21.52 47.33 -27.37
CA ASP A 434 -21.73 47.40 -28.81
C ASP A 434 -20.51 47.32 -29.74
N ALA A 435 -20.28 46.13 -30.29
CA ALA A 435 -20.08 45.97 -31.74
C ALA A 435 -20.42 44.55 -32.20
N ASN A 436 -21.32 44.51 -33.16
CA ASN A 436 -21.95 43.38 -33.81
C ASN A 436 -21.00 42.67 -34.81
N SER A 437 -21.24 41.37 -35.04
CA SER A 437 -21.26 40.67 -36.35
C SER A 437 -20.29 39.51 -36.66
N SER A 438 -20.95 38.44 -37.13
CA SER A 438 -20.60 37.45 -38.18
C SER A 438 -19.64 36.28 -37.93
N ASN A 439 -20.24 35.09 -37.99
CA ASN A 439 -19.87 33.82 -38.66
C ASN A 439 -18.39 33.59 -39.05
N GLU A 440 -17.85 32.40 -38.77
CA GLU A 440 -17.79 31.28 -39.73
C GLU A 440 -17.04 30.07 -39.13
N ASP A 441 -17.45 28.90 -39.62
CA ASP A 441 -17.04 27.55 -39.24
C ASP A 441 -15.54 27.27 -39.45
N GLY A 442 -15.01 26.33 -38.67
CA GLY A 442 -13.63 25.84 -38.81
C GLY A 442 -13.50 24.37 -38.43
N GLU A 443 -13.96 23.50 -39.32
CA GLU A 443 -13.75 22.04 -39.29
C GLU A 443 -12.26 21.67 -39.20
N LEU A 444 -11.94 20.69 -38.36
CA LEU A 444 -10.62 20.04 -38.28
C LEU A 444 -10.40 19.11 -39.48
N GLY A 445 -9.45 19.47 -40.35
CA GLY A 445 -9.02 18.63 -41.46
C GLY A 445 -8.07 17.51 -41.03
N LEU A 446 -8.51 16.25 -41.10
CA LEU A 446 -7.66 15.07 -40.99
C LEU A 446 -6.99 14.78 -42.34
N GLY A 447 -5.70 15.09 -42.44
CA GLY A 447 -4.87 14.82 -43.63
C GLY A 447 -3.95 13.62 -43.43
N GLY A 448 -4.24 12.52 -44.13
CA GLY A 448 -3.37 11.34 -44.20
C GLY A 448 -2.19 11.49 -45.18
N GLY A 449 -1.03 10.96 -44.76
CA GLY A 449 -0.03 10.31 -45.60
C GLY A 449 0.92 11.19 -46.42
N LYS A 450 2.21 11.20 -46.05
CA LYS A 450 3.33 10.73 -46.92
C LYS A 450 4.68 10.75 -46.22
N SER A 451 5.42 9.68 -46.50
CA SER A 451 6.80 9.36 -46.14
C SER A 451 7.82 10.46 -46.40
N PHE A 452 8.80 10.60 -45.49
CA PHE A 452 10.15 11.04 -45.83
C PHE A 452 11.20 10.15 -45.17
N ARG A 453 11.88 9.34 -46.00
CA ARG A 453 13.18 8.74 -45.70
C ARG A 453 14.26 9.81 -45.87
N ARG A 454 15.19 9.91 -44.91
CA ARG A 454 16.56 10.34 -45.20
C ARG A 454 17.53 9.45 -44.44
N ALA A 455 18.50 8.93 -45.17
CA ALA A 455 19.53 8.02 -44.69
C ALA A 455 20.87 8.75 -44.49
N ARG A 456 21.66 8.16 -43.59
CA ARG A 456 23.12 7.93 -43.59
C ARG A 456 24.07 8.82 -42.77
N GLY A 457 24.88 8.10 -41.98
CA GLY A 457 26.20 8.44 -41.42
C GLY A 457 26.17 8.42 -39.89
N GLY A 458 26.68 7.45 -39.13
CA GLY A 458 27.76 6.49 -39.35
C GLY A 458 29.03 6.98 -38.65
N SER A 459 29.29 6.53 -37.41
CA SER A 459 30.62 6.26 -36.79
C SER A 459 30.48 5.96 -35.28
N ALA A 460 30.89 4.76 -34.86
CA ALA A 460 31.50 4.49 -33.54
C ALA A 460 32.97 5.02 -33.59
N PRO A 461 33.77 5.18 -32.50
CA PRO A 461 33.83 4.31 -31.31
C PRO A 461 34.22 5.00 -29.97
N GLY A 462 34.36 4.20 -28.91
CA GLY A 462 35.43 4.39 -27.92
C GLY A 462 35.02 4.67 -26.46
N ALA A 463 35.27 3.69 -25.59
CA ALA A 463 35.51 3.91 -24.16
C ALA A 463 36.81 4.75 -23.96
N PRO A 464 37.00 5.36 -22.77
CA PRO A 464 37.99 4.77 -21.88
C PRO A 464 37.66 4.84 -20.37
N SER A 465 38.45 4.03 -19.67
CA SER A 465 38.67 3.84 -18.24
C SER A 465 39.43 4.98 -17.55
N GLU A 466 39.31 4.99 -16.22
CA GLU A 466 40.26 5.42 -15.17
C GLU A 466 40.81 6.86 -15.21
N GLU A 467 40.56 7.62 -14.13
CA GLU A 467 41.66 8.15 -13.30
C GLU A 467 41.17 8.60 -11.91
N SER A 468 41.89 8.12 -10.92
CA SER A 468 41.89 8.49 -9.51
C SER A 468 42.51 9.89 -9.32
N GLY A 469 41.88 10.71 -8.48
CA GLY A 469 42.48 11.93 -7.94
C GLY A 469 41.87 12.21 -6.57
N GLY A 470 42.60 11.87 -5.51
CA GLY A 470 42.28 12.29 -4.16
C GLY A 470 42.70 13.74 -3.95
N ASP A 471 41.94 14.45 -3.13
CA ASP A 471 42.44 15.62 -2.41
C ASP A 471 41.97 15.55 -0.95
N ASP A 472 42.96 15.68 -0.10
CA ASP A 472 43.01 15.54 1.34
C ASP A 472 42.74 16.91 1.97
N TRP A 473 41.79 17.01 2.91
CA TRP A 473 41.74 18.09 3.90
C TRP A 473 41.19 17.55 5.21
N GLY A 474 42.12 17.23 6.11
CA GLY A 474 41.85 16.93 7.51
C GLY A 474 41.38 18.17 8.29
N GLY A 475 40.48 17.91 9.24
CA GLY A 475 40.10 18.81 10.31
C GLY A 475 39.69 17.97 11.51
N GLU A 476 40.53 17.99 12.54
CA GLU A 476 40.36 17.33 13.84
C GLU A 476 39.11 17.86 14.58
N LEU A 477 38.33 16.96 15.18
CA LEU A 477 37.47 17.26 16.34
C LEU A 477 37.55 16.08 17.31
N GLU A 478 38.15 16.34 18.48
CA GLU A 478 38.23 15.44 19.63
C GLU A 478 36.88 15.32 20.38
N ASP A 479 36.61 14.08 20.81
CA ASP A 479 35.89 13.59 21.99
C ASP A 479 34.61 14.25 22.54
N SER A 480 33.53 13.46 22.55
CA SER A 480 32.85 13.07 23.80
C SER A 480 31.92 11.87 23.58
N ALA A 481 32.46 10.66 23.69
CA ALA A 481 31.66 9.44 23.72
C ALA A 481 31.04 9.26 25.12
N ALA A 482 29.72 9.34 25.20
CA ALA A 482 28.97 8.89 26.37
C ALA A 482 28.86 7.34 26.34
N GLU A 483 29.35 6.70 27.41
CA GLU A 483 29.28 5.25 27.62
C GLU A 483 27.83 4.73 27.60
N SER A 484 27.56 3.75 26.75
CA SER A 484 26.32 2.97 26.78
C SER A 484 26.39 1.91 27.89
N PRO A 485 25.38 1.79 28.78
CA PRO A 485 25.40 0.77 29.83
C PRO A 485 25.14 -0.62 29.23
N LYS A 486 26.18 -1.47 29.27
CA LYS A 486 26.09 -2.91 28.96
C LYS A 486 25.18 -3.61 29.97
N ALA A 487 24.05 -4.14 29.52
CA ALA A 487 23.24 -5.05 30.30
C ALA A 487 23.92 -6.44 30.34
N ASN A 488 24.29 -6.89 31.54
CA ASN A 488 24.78 -8.24 31.82
C ASN A 488 23.64 -9.25 31.60
N ALA A 489 23.60 -9.89 30.43
CA ALA A 489 22.85 -11.11 30.22
C ALA A 489 23.77 -12.31 30.44
N ASP A 490 23.88 -12.75 31.70
CA ASP A 490 24.41 -14.08 31.99
C ASP A 490 23.87 -14.62 33.33
N LYS A 491 23.38 -15.87 33.26
CA LYS A 491 22.94 -16.79 34.35
C LYS A 491 21.51 -16.63 34.91
N LYS A 492 20.58 -17.44 34.37
CA LYS A 492 19.87 -18.49 35.13
C LYS A 492 19.04 -19.39 34.20
N LEU A 493 19.67 -20.47 33.75
CA LEU A 493 19.01 -21.71 33.36
C LEU A 493 18.89 -22.53 34.64
N GLU A 494 17.68 -22.61 35.21
CA GLU A 494 17.19 -23.74 36.03
C GLU A 494 15.80 -23.40 36.59
N SER A 495 14.91 -24.39 36.57
CA SER A 495 13.56 -24.46 37.17
C SER A 495 12.36 -23.95 36.36
N LEU A 496 11.96 -24.71 35.34
CA LEU A 496 10.54 -24.86 34.97
C LEU A 496 10.27 -26.32 34.56
N GLU A 497 10.37 -27.23 35.53
CA GLU A 497 9.58 -28.46 35.56
C GLU A 497 8.54 -28.30 36.68
N LYS A 498 7.30 -27.98 36.30
CA LYS A 498 6.07 -28.49 36.91
C LYS A 498 4.84 -28.04 36.15
#